data_AF-A0A7V8AXH7-F1
#
_entry.id   AF-A0A7V8AXH7-F1
#
_cell.length_a   1.000
_cell.length_b   1.000
_cell.length_c   1.000
_cell.angle_alpha   90.00
_cell.angle_beta   90.00
_cell.angle_gamma   90.00
#
_symmetry.space_group_name_H-M   'P 1'
#
loop_
_entity.id
_entity.type
_entity.pdbx_description
1 polymer ?
#
loop_
_entity_poly.entity_id
_entity_poly.type
_entity_poly.pdbx_seq_one_letter_code
_entity_poly.pdbx_strand_id
1 'polypeptide(L)'
;MKLTKNPSIKRNSGMTLLELTVVILVLLSLISILFIGARAWKKGADRAGCILNIRNFQQATRSYANMNQLNPGDTCPALSGVIIGSGLFMEKAPTCPGAGTYSGSAGVTVPAVGTVQLTCSLSASPDSHAPSKTDEW
;
A
#
# COMPACT_ATOMS: atom_id res chain seq x y z
N MET A 1 -21.60 -80.08 -8.78
CA MET A 1 -20.95 -79.15 -9.73
C MET A 1 -21.29 -77.71 -9.29
N LYS A 2 -20.33 -76.80 -9.40
CA LYS A 2 -20.18 -75.50 -8.70
C LYS A 2 -21.43 -74.59 -8.65
N LEU A 3 -21.68 -74.02 -7.46
CA LEU A 3 -22.56 -72.85 -7.25
C LEU A 3 -21.83 -71.56 -7.65
N THR A 4 -22.34 -70.88 -8.68
CA THR A 4 -21.86 -69.56 -9.12
C THR A 4 -22.42 -68.46 -8.21
N LYS A 5 -21.56 -67.87 -7.36
CA LYS A 5 -21.86 -66.64 -6.62
C LYS A 5 -21.94 -65.46 -7.60
N ASN A 6 -23.09 -64.82 -7.69
CA ASN A 6 -23.25 -63.56 -8.43
C ASN A 6 -22.66 -62.41 -7.59
N PRO A 7 -21.64 -61.67 -8.05
CA PRO A 7 -21.09 -60.56 -7.28
C PRO A 7 -22.10 -59.41 -7.21
N SER A 8 -22.49 -59.03 -6.00
CA SER A 8 -23.31 -57.84 -5.77
C SER A 8 -22.48 -56.59 -6.05
N ILE A 9 -22.87 -55.83 -7.08
CA ILE A 9 -22.27 -54.54 -7.39
C ILE A 9 -22.65 -53.57 -6.26
N LYS A 10 -21.68 -53.18 -5.42
CA LYS A 10 -21.89 -52.09 -4.45
C LYS A 10 -22.09 -50.79 -5.24
N ARG A 11 -23.29 -50.20 -5.14
CA ARG A 11 -23.55 -48.86 -5.64
C ARG A 11 -22.87 -47.86 -4.71
N ASN A 12 -21.76 -47.27 -5.14
CA ASN A 12 -21.23 -46.08 -4.48
C ASN A 12 -22.25 -44.95 -4.71
N SER A 13 -22.73 -44.29 -3.65
CA SER A 13 -23.59 -43.13 -3.81
C SER A 13 -22.77 -42.01 -4.45
N GLY A 14 -22.99 -41.76 -5.74
CA GLY A 14 -22.42 -40.58 -6.40
C GLY A 14 -23.01 -39.33 -5.76
N MET A 15 -22.15 -38.34 -5.47
CA MET A 15 -22.58 -37.01 -5.10
C MET A 15 -23.49 -36.47 -6.21
N THR A 16 -24.65 -35.92 -5.86
CA THR A 16 -25.62 -35.51 -6.88
C THR A 16 -25.09 -34.29 -7.64
N LEU A 17 -25.42 -34.19 -8.94
CA LEU A 17 -25.03 -33.03 -9.76
C LEU A 17 -25.52 -31.71 -9.13
N LEU A 18 -26.68 -31.76 -8.47
CA LEU A 18 -27.26 -30.64 -7.75
C LEU A 18 -26.36 -30.20 -6.58
N GLU A 19 -25.90 -31.11 -5.72
CA GLU A 19 -24.99 -30.78 -4.60
C GLU A 19 -23.71 -30.08 -5.09
N LEU A 20 -23.11 -30.58 -6.17
CA LEU A 20 -21.91 -29.97 -6.73
C LEU A 20 -22.19 -28.57 -7.32
N THR A 21 -23.31 -28.40 -8.03
CA THR A 21 -23.69 -27.08 -8.57
C THR A 21 -23.99 -26.06 -7.48
N VAL A 22 -24.69 -26.44 -6.39
CA VAL A 22 -24.97 -25.54 -5.27
C VAL A 22 -23.67 -25.12 -4.59
N VAL A 23 -22.75 -26.05 -4.35
CA VAL A 23 -21.45 -25.73 -3.75
C VAL A 23 -20.68 -24.76 -4.63
N ILE A 24 -20.59 -25.00 -5.95
CA ILE A 24 -19.89 -24.10 -6.87
C ILE A 24 -20.53 -22.71 -6.89
N LEU A 25 -21.86 -22.62 -6.93
CA LEU A 25 -22.57 -21.33 -6.90
C LEU A 25 -22.26 -20.54 -5.63
N VAL A 26 -22.22 -21.20 -4.47
CA VAL A 26 -21.86 -20.56 -3.20
C VAL A 26 -20.38 -20.14 -3.18
N LEU A 27 -19.46 -20.98 -3.65
CA LEU A 27 -18.05 -20.63 -3.69
C LEU A 27 -17.79 -19.42 -4.60
N LEU A 28 -18.40 -19.39 -5.79
CA LEU A 28 -18.24 -18.27 -6.73
C LEU A 28 -18.85 -16.97 -6.18
N SER A 29 -19.96 -17.05 -5.44
CA SER A 29 -20.57 -15.87 -4.82
C SER A 29 -19.67 -15.29 -3.71
N LEU A 30 -19.09 -16.13 -2.85
CA LEU A 30 -18.16 -15.70 -1.81
C LEU A 30 -16.87 -15.11 -2.38
N ILE A 31 -16.30 -15.73 -3.42
CA ILE A 31 -15.11 -15.23 -4.11
C ILE A 31 -15.38 -13.84 -4.72
N SER A 32 -16.58 -13.62 -5.27
CA SER A 32 -16.95 -12.33 -5.86
C SER A 32 -16.97 -11.21 -4.82
N ILE A 33 -17.54 -11.45 -3.63
CA ILE A 33 -17.57 -10.49 -2.52
C ILE A 33 -16.14 -10.19 -2.03
N LEU A 34 -15.30 -11.23 -1.93
CA LEU A 34 -13.89 -11.08 -1.53
C LEU A 34 -13.13 -10.13 -2.45
N PHE A 35 -13.30 -10.22 -3.78
CA PHE A 35 -12.60 -9.35 -4.72
C PHE A 35 -12.97 -7.87 -4.56
N ILE A 36 -14.24 -7.57 -4.28
CA ILE A 36 -14.69 -6.19 -4.04
C ILE A 36 -14.04 -5.64 -2.77
N GLY A 37 -14.08 -6.42 -1.68
CA GLY A 37 -13.44 -6.06 -0.41
C GLY A 37 -11.93 -5.89 -0.54
N ALA A 38 -11.25 -6.80 -1.23
CA ALA A 38 -9.81 -6.77 -1.44
C ALA A 38 -9.36 -5.54 -2.22
N ARG A 39 -10.12 -5.11 -3.24
CA ARG A 39 -9.83 -3.89 -4.01
C ARG A 39 -9.96 -2.63 -3.16
N ALA A 40 -11.02 -2.52 -2.36
CA ALA A 40 -11.22 -1.39 -1.46
C ALA A 40 -10.11 -1.32 -0.39
N TRP A 41 -9.76 -2.47 0.19
CA TRP A 41 -8.66 -2.58 1.14
C TRP A 41 -7.31 -2.19 0.52
N LYS A 42 -7.01 -2.67 -0.69
CA LYS A 42 -5.76 -2.35 -1.41
C LYS A 42 -5.61 -0.84 -1.62
N LYS A 43 -6.68 -0.14 -2.03
CA LYS A 43 -6.67 1.32 -2.17
C LYS A 43 -6.37 2.03 -0.85
N GLY A 44 -7.02 1.60 0.24
CA GLY A 44 -6.76 2.14 1.57
C GLY A 44 -5.32 1.93 2.03
N ALA A 45 -4.77 0.74 1.80
CA ALA A 45 -3.38 0.41 2.11
C ALA A 45 -2.39 1.25 1.27
N ASP A 46 -2.69 1.46 -0.02
CA ASP A 46 -1.86 2.27 -0.91
C ASP A 46 -1.81 3.74 -0.49
N ARG A 47 -2.97 4.29 -0.10
CA ARG A 47 -3.08 5.62 0.46
C ARG A 47 -2.27 5.74 1.74
N ALA A 48 -2.46 4.82 2.70
CA ALA A 48 -1.74 4.84 3.97
C ALA A 48 -0.22 4.72 3.77
N GLY A 49 0.23 3.82 2.91
CA GLY A 49 1.65 3.69 2.56
C GLY A 49 2.22 4.95 1.90
N CYS A 50 1.43 5.62 1.07
CA CYS A 50 1.83 6.89 0.47
C CYS A 50 2.02 7.99 1.53
N ILE A 51 1.07 8.14 2.46
CA ILE A 51 1.13 9.10 3.55
C ILE A 51 2.33 8.82 4.48
N LEU A 52 2.61 7.54 4.77
CA LEU A 52 3.78 7.15 5.56
C LEU A 52 5.11 7.52 4.88
N ASN A 53 5.21 7.34 3.57
CA ASN A 53 6.40 7.75 2.83
C ASN A 53 6.64 9.27 2.93
N ILE A 54 5.59 10.08 2.79
CA ILE A 54 5.66 11.54 2.95
C ILE A 54 6.15 11.91 4.35
N ARG A 55 5.55 11.30 5.38
CA ARG A 55 5.93 11.51 6.79
C ARG A 55 7.39 11.13 7.04
N ASN A 56 7.83 9.97 6.55
CA ASN A 56 9.21 9.50 6.73
C ASN A 56 10.21 10.45 6.08
N PHE A 57 9.89 10.99 4.90
CA PHE A 57 10.74 11.97 4.22
C PHE A 57 10.86 13.29 5.01
N GLN A 58 9.76 13.76 5.61
CA GLN A 58 9.79 14.94 6.49
C GLN A 58 10.58 14.69 7.76
N GLN A 59 10.40 13.53 8.40
CA GLN A 59 11.17 13.14 9.59
C GLN A 59 12.67 13.06 9.28
N ALA A 60 13.02 12.48 8.14
CA ALA A 60 14.40 12.42 7.65
C ALA A 60 14.99 13.82 7.44
N THR A 61 14.21 14.73 6.85
CA THR A 61 14.61 16.14 6.66
C THR A 61 14.83 16.86 7.98
N ARG A 62 13.95 16.67 8.96
CA ARG A 62 14.10 17.24 10.30
C ARG A 62 15.31 16.69 11.03
N SER A 63 15.60 15.40 10.87
CA SER A 63 16.81 14.79 11.40
C SER A 63 18.07 15.41 10.79
N TYR A 64 18.10 15.60 9.46
CA TYR A 64 19.18 16.30 8.76
C TYR A 64 19.34 17.74 9.27
N ALA A 65 18.25 18.50 9.36
CA ALA A 65 18.28 19.87 9.85
C ALA A 65 18.85 19.94 11.28
N ASN A 66 18.41 19.05 12.18
CA ASN A 66 18.91 18.98 13.55
C ASN A 66 20.42 18.65 13.62
N MET A 67 20.89 17.69 12.81
CA MET A 67 22.31 17.32 12.77
C MET A 67 23.20 18.44 12.23
N ASN A 68 22.66 19.32 11.38
CA ASN A 68 23.39 20.42 10.75
C ASN A 68 23.06 21.79 11.37
N GLN A 69 22.35 21.82 12.51
CA GLN A 69 21.95 23.05 13.20
C GLN A 69 21.20 24.05 12.31
N LEU A 70 20.39 23.54 11.38
CA LEU A 70 19.55 24.32 10.49
C LEU A 70 18.18 24.56 11.11
N ASN A 71 17.70 25.79 11.02
CA ASN A 71 16.36 26.19 11.41
C ASN A 71 15.40 26.08 10.21
N PRO A 72 14.08 26.02 10.46
CA PRO A 72 13.10 26.15 9.39
C PRO A 72 13.31 27.44 8.58
N GLY A 73 13.31 27.32 7.25
CA GLY A 73 13.59 28.42 6.33
C GLY A 73 15.06 28.55 5.91
N ASP A 74 15.99 27.91 6.63
CA ASP A 74 17.40 27.93 6.26
C ASP A 74 17.62 27.20 4.94
N THR A 75 18.55 27.71 4.13
CA THR A 75 18.93 27.09 2.85
C THR A 75 19.81 25.87 3.12
N CYS A 76 19.54 24.79 2.39
CA CYS A 76 20.31 23.55 2.42
C CYS A 76 20.56 23.06 0.98
N PRO A 77 21.54 22.15 0.78
CA PRO A 77 21.66 21.45 -0.49
C PRO A 77 20.35 20.75 -0.85
N ALA A 78 20.13 20.47 -2.14
CA ALA A 78 18.91 19.82 -2.60
C ALA A 78 18.62 18.56 -1.78
N LEU A 79 17.42 18.48 -1.21
CA LEU A 79 17.01 17.43 -0.27
C LEU A 79 17.18 16.03 -0.86
N SER A 80 17.01 15.87 -2.17
CA SER A 80 17.24 14.62 -2.88
C SER A 80 18.68 14.11 -2.79
N GLY A 81 19.66 14.99 -2.58
CA GLY A 81 21.07 14.64 -2.47
C GLY A 81 21.57 14.45 -1.02
N VAL A 82 20.84 14.97 -0.03
CA VAL A 82 21.23 14.87 1.39
C VAL A 82 20.33 13.95 2.22
N ILE A 83 19.11 13.71 1.75
CA ILE A 83 18.14 12.82 2.40
C ILE A 83 18.14 11.44 1.77
N ILE A 84 18.26 11.35 0.44
CA ILE A 84 18.08 10.10 -0.30
C ILE A 84 19.41 9.58 -0.84
N GLY A 85 19.77 8.35 -0.49
CA GLY A 85 20.97 7.67 -0.98
C GLY A 85 21.56 6.74 0.08
N SER A 86 22.58 5.97 -0.32
CA SER A 86 23.19 5.00 0.58
C SER A 86 23.91 5.69 1.75
N GLY A 87 23.60 5.29 2.99
CA GLY A 87 24.18 5.89 4.19
C GLY A 87 23.59 7.26 4.55
N LEU A 88 22.52 7.69 3.86
CA LEU A 88 21.77 8.89 4.20
C LEU A 88 20.52 8.52 5.03
N PHE A 89 19.68 9.51 5.32
CA PHE A 89 18.49 9.33 6.17
C PHE A 89 17.44 8.41 5.54
N MET A 90 17.50 8.24 4.21
CA MET A 90 16.66 7.32 3.46
C MET A 90 17.47 6.64 2.36
N GLU A 91 17.67 5.32 2.50
CA GLU A 91 18.50 4.53 1.58
C GLU A 91 18.01 4.56 0.12
N LYS A 92 16.70 4.74 -0.09
CA LYS A 92 16.09 4.73 -1.42
C LYS A 92 14.94 5.73 -1.51
N ALA A 93 14.83 6.38 -2.67
CA ALA A 93 13.70 7.25 -2.97
C ALA A 93 12.37 6.50 -2.80
N PRO A 94 11.38 7.08 -2.10
CA PRO A 94 10.11 6.41 -1.87
C PRO A 94 9.33 6.30 -3.17
N THR A 95 8.60 5.20 -3.34
CA THR A 95 7.65 5.03 -4.44
C THR A 95 6.22 4.96 -3.88
N CYS A 96 5.26 5.56 -4.57
CA CYS A 96 3.86 5.48 -4.15
C CYS A 96 3.33 4.08 -4.48
N PRO A 97 2.79 3.32 -3.51
CA PRO A 97 2.23 1.99 -3.76
C PRO A 97 1.03 2.00 -4.73
N GLY A 98 0.32 3.13 -4.80
CA GLY A 98 -0.74 3.39 -5.78
C GLY A 98 -0.26 3.82 -7.17
N ALA A 99 1.02 3.69 -7.48
CA ALA A 99 1.65 4.11 -8.75
C ALA A 99 1.67 5.63 -9.03
N GLY A 100 1.54 6.44 -7.98
CA GLY A 100 1.80 7.89 -8.03
C GLY A 100 3.29 8.24 -8.09
N THR A 101 3.57 9.50 -8.36
CA THR A 101 4.91 10.10 -8.35
C THR A 101 5.00 11.15 -7.26
N TYR A 102 6.17 11.30 -6.63
CA TYR A 102 6.40 12.32 -5.62
C TYR A 102 7.11 13.54 -6.20
N SER A 103 6.65 14.73 -5.83
CA SER A 103 7.27 16.03 -6.11
C SER A 103 7.71 16.72 -4.81
N GLY A 104 8.71 17.60 -4.89
CA GLY A 104 9.21 18.40 -3.76
C GLY A 104 10.51 17.91 -3.12
N SER A 105 11.00 16.73 -3.50
CA SER A 105 12.30 16.21 -3.03
C SER A 105 13.50 17.04 -3.50
N ALA A 106 13.35 17.91 -4.49
CA ALA A 106 14.40 18.81 -4.96
C ALA A 106 14.43 20.17 -4.23
N GLY A 107 13.62 20.36 -3.19
CA GLY A 107 13.64 21.58 -2.39
C GLY A 107 15.02 21.86 -1.79
N VAL A 108 15.30 23.14 -1.57
CA VAL A 108 16.61 23.65 -1.08
C VAL A 108 16.47 24.41 0.24
N THR A 109 15.33 24.28 0.91
CA THR A 109 15.06 24.96 2.18
C THR A 109 14.50 23.96 3.18
N VAL A 110 14.90 24.08 4.44
CA VAL A 110 14.27 23.33 5.53
C VAL A 110 12.81 23.81 5.66
N PRO A 111 11.83 22.90 5.66
CA PRO A 111 10.42 23.29 5.62
C PRO A 111 10.01 23.84 6.98
N ALA A 112 9.11 24.83 6.99
CA ALA A 112 8.42 25.22 8.20
C ALA A 112 7.59 24.04 8.75
N VAL A 113 7.49 23.95 10.08
CA VAL A 113 6.51 23.08 10.73
C VAL A 113 5.12 23.39 10.16
N GLY A 114 4.33 22.37 9.82
CA GLY A 114 3.07 22.53 9.11
C GLY A 114 3.15 22.27 7.61
N THR A 115 4.33 22.44 7.01
CA THR A 115 4.48 22.48 5.54
C THR A 115 4.83 21.12 4.96
N VAL A 116 3.99 20.63 4.05
CA VAL A 116 4.24 19.37 3.33
C VAL A 116 5.40 19.53 2.36
N GLN A 117 6.46 18.76 2.59
CA GLN A 117 7.64 18.81 1.73
C GLN A 117 7.59 17.88 0.52
N LEU A 118 6.87 16.77 0.65
CA LEU A 118 6.74 15.78 -0.41
C LEU A 118 5.26 15.62 -0.76
N THR A 119 4.89 15.89 -2.00
CA THR A 119 3.51 15.79 -2.49
C THR A 119 3.39 14.63 -3.48
N CYS A 120 2.32 13.85 -3.38
CA CYS A 120 2.03 12.79 -4.34
C CYS A 120 1.13 13.29 -5.47
N SER A 121 1.35 12.84 -6.70
CA SER A 121 0.48 13.14 -7.86
C SER A 121 -0.96 12.62 -7.70
N LEU A 122 -1.18 11.65 -6.81
CA LEU A 122 -2.51 11.12 -6.48
C LEU A 122 -3.17 11.87 -5.31
N SER A 123 -2.63 13.01 -4.88
CA SER A 123 -3.20 13.83 -3.80
C SER A 123 -4.63 14.30 -4.10
N ALA A 124 -4.93 14.64 -5.36
CA ALA A 124 -6.26 15.06 -5.81
C ALA A 124 -7.17 13.91 -6.25
N SER A 125 -6.74 12.65 -6.13
CA SER A 125 -7.57 11.51 -6.49
C SER A 125 -8.71 11.31 -5.48
N PRO A 126 -9.79 10.56 -5.82
CA PRO A 126 -10.83 10.20 -4.85
C PRO A 126 -10.30 9.45 -3.63
N ASP A 127 -9.20 8.72 -3.78
CA ASP A 127 -8.53 7.99 -2.72
C ASP A 127 -7.57 8.91 -1.89
N SER A 128 -7.41 10.19 -2.29
CA SER A 128 -6.72 11.28 -1.60
C SER A 128 -5.41 10.87 -0.93
N HIS A 129 -4.35 10.71 -1.73
CA HIS A 129 -2.99 10.40 -1.26
C HIS A 129 -2.27 11.63 -0.68
N ALA A 130 -3.00 12.39 0.12
CA ALA A 130 -2.52 13.55 0.84
C ALA A 130 -2.84 13.38 2.34
N PRO A 131 -1.95 13.83 3.23
CA PRO A 131 -2.26 13.94 4.65
C PRO A 131 -3.44 14.89 4.88
N SER A 132 -4.34 14.54 5.79
CA SER A 132 -5.50 15.39 6.11
C SER A 132 -5.17 16.53 7.06
N LYS A 133 -4.13 16.38 7.89
CA LYS A 133 -3.67 17.33 8.91
C LYS A 133 -2.16 17.28 8.98
N THR A 134 -1.51 18.44 8.94
CA THR A 134 -0.04 18.54 8.91
C THR A 134 0.50 19.53 9.92
N ASP A 135 -0.35 20.09 10.79
CA ASP A 135 0.01 21.17 11.72
C ASP A 135 1.21 20.83 12.65
N GLU A 136 1.40 19.54 12.93
CA GLU A 136 2.48 19.00 13.78
C GLU A 136 3.67 18.43 12.94
N TRP A 137 3.56 18.47 11.60
CA TRP A 137 4.45 17.80 10.64
C TRP A 137 5.53 18.68 10.06
#